data_AF-A0A936E3H5-F1
#
_entry.id   AF-A0A936E3H5-F1
#
_cell.length_a   1.000
_cell.length_b   1.000
_cell.length_c   1.000
_cell.angle_alpha   90.00
_cell.angle_beta   90.00
_cell.angle_gamma   90.00
#
_symmetry.space_group_name_H-M   'P 1'
#
loop_
_entity.id
_entity.type
_entity.pdbx_description
1 polymer ?
#
loop_
_entity_poly.entity_id
_entity_poly.type
_entity_poly.pdbx_seq_one_letter_code
_entity_poly.pdbx_strand_id
1 'polypeptide(L)'
;MGQNLSLHPHLHCIIPSGVFDNKQGKWLTPGDTRLLCSIEKLTVQFKEVYLNMFHALQNTHQLIRFKDQYITLQNELKDKVFNVNIQPPFQNPDHVIQYLGRYSHRVAITNSRIITLSDSQVSFSYLDYRDKKEKL
;
A
#
# COMPACT_ATOMS: atom_id res chain seq x y z
N MET A 1 -7.25 -3.76 -2.74
CA MET A 1 -6.73 -5.15 -2.76
C MET A 1 -7.46 -5.94 -3.83
N GLY A 2 -6.69 -6.58 -4.71
CA GLY A 2 -7.23 -7.52 -5.71
C GLY A 2 -7.95 -8.69 -5.02
N GLN A 3 -9.05 -9.14 -5.62
CA GLN A 3 -9.86 -10.24 -5.09
C GLN A 3 -9.38 -11.62 -5.60
N ASN A 4 -8.49 -11.63 -6.59
CA ASN A 4 -7.95 -12.80 -7.28
C ASN A 4 -6.73 -13.44 -6.58
N LEU A 5 -6.49 -13.12 -5.31
CA LEU A 5 -5.41 -13.66 -4.46
C LEU A 5 -3.98 -13.49 -5.03
N SER A 6 -3.77 -12.65 -6.04
CA SER A 6 -2.43 -12.35 -6.57
C SER A 6 -1.58 -11.63 -5.52
N LEU A 7 -0.28 -11.91 -5.51
CA LEU A 7 0.68 -11.19 -4.66
C LEU A 7 0.64 -9.68 -4.97
N HIS A 8 0.23 -8.89 -3.99
CA HIS A 8 0.07 -7.45 -4.12
C HIS A 8 0.53 -6.73 -2.83
N PRO A 9 1.85 -6.69 -2.56
CA PRO A 9 2.37 -6.01 -1.38
C PRO A 9 2.11 -4.50 -1.50
N HIS A 10 1.56 -3.92 -0.45
CA HIS A 10 1.31 -2.50 -0.32
C HIS A 10 1.25 -2.12 1.16
N LEU A 11 1.41 -0.83 1.43
CA LEU A 11 1.41 -0.27 2.76
C LEU A 11 0.28 0.74 2.90
N HIS A 12 -0.41 0.69 4.04
CA HIS A 12 -1.38 1.71 4.45
C HIS A 12 -0.83 2.43 5.67
N CYS A 13 -0.58 3.73 5.54
CA CYS A 13 -0.12 4.57 6.65
C CYS A 13 -1.19 5.61 6.98
N ILE A 14 -1.54 5.71 8.26
CA ILE A 14 -2.29 6.84 8.79
C ILE A 14 -1.28 7.73 9.51
N ILE A 15 -1.27 9.00 9.15
CA ILE A 15 -0.36 9.99 9.72
C ILE A 15 -1.16 11.20 10.20
N PRO A 16 -0.74 11.86 11.30
CA PRO A 16 -1.36 13.11 11.73
C PRO A 16 -1.33 14.17 10.63
N SER A 17 -2.40 14.96 10.51
CA SER A 17 -2.44 16.08 9.55
C SER A 17 -1.83 17.34 10.15
N GLY A 18 -0.51 17.31 10.23
CA GLY A 18 0.30 18.44 10.66
C GLY A 18 1.57 18.02 11.38
N VAL A 19 2.27 19.02 11.89
CA VAL A 19 3.50 18.85 12.67
C VAL A 19 3.44 19.74 13.89
N PHE A 20 3.95 19.25 15.02
CA PHE A 20 4.10 20.07 16.21
C PHE A 20 5.40 20.89 16.13
N ASP A 21 5.28 22.23 16.18
CA ASP A 21 6.42 23.12 16.23
C ASP A 21 6.87 23.31 17.68
N ASN A 22 7.96 22.63 18.03
CA ASN A 22 8.56 22.72 19.37
C ASN A 22 9.04 24.13 19.75
N LYS A 23 9.39 24.99 18.78
CA LYS A 23 9.88 26.34 19.06
C LYS A 23 8.74 27.28 19.47
N GLN A 24 7.60 27.12 18.81
CA GLN A 24 6.42 27.96 19.03
C GLN A 24 5.37 27.30 19.94
N GLY A 25 5.57 26.03 20.31
CA GLY A 25 4.65 25.25 21.13
C GLY A 25 3.28 25.05 20.48
N LYS A 26 3.20 25.02 19.15
CA LYS A 26 1.92 25.02 18.41
C LYS A 26 1.85 23.94 17.34
N TRP A 27 0.64 23.47 17.07
CA TRP A 27 0.38 22.57 15.95
C TRP A 27 0.30 23.37 14.65
N LEU A 28 1.03 22.92 13.62
CA LEU A 28 0.99 23.45 12.27
C LEU A 28 0.19 22.50 11.39
N THR A 29 -0.90 22.98 10.81
CA THR A 29 -1.70 22.21 9.84
C THR A 29 -1.21 22.43 8.42
N PRO A 30 -1.41 21.47 7.50
CA PRO A 30 -1.22 21.73 6.08
C PRO A 30 -2.16 22.85 5.61
N GLY A 31 -1.77 23.56 4.55
CA GLY A 31 -2.58 24.61 3.93
C GLY A 31 -3.85 24.08 3.26
N ASP A 32 -4.42 24.85 2.33
CA ASP A 32 -5.78 24.64 1.78
C ASP A 32 -6.06 23.24 1.20
N THR A 33 -5.05 22.56 0.65
CA THR A 33 -5.20 21.19 0.13
C THR A 33 -5.43 20.16 1.23
N ARG A 34 -5.09 20.49 2.49
CA ARG A 34 -5.05 19.61 3.67
C ARG A 34 -4.12 18.40 3.49
N LEU A 35 -3.27 18.42 2.46
CA LEU A 35 -2.26 17.40 2.20
C LEU A 35 -0.90 17.89 2.72
N LEU A 36 -0.16 17.00 3.37
CA LEU A 36 1.18 17.31 3.89
C LEU A 36 2.21 17.53 2.78
N CYS A 37 2.03 16.87 1.64
CA CYS A 37 2.89 16.98 0.49
C CYS A 37 2.09 16.63 -0.78
N SER A 38 2.66 16.94 -1.95
CA SER A 38 2.09 16.52 -3.21
C SER A 38 2.33 15.03 -3.44
N ILE A 39 1.40 14.38 -4.13
CA ILE A 39 1.48 12.95 -4.45
C ILE A 39 2.70 12.63 -5.33
N GLU A 40 3.08 13.55 -6.22
CA GLU A 40 4.24 13.41 -7.10
C GLU A 40 5.54 13.42 -6.31
N LYS A 41 5.71 14.38 -5.40
CA LYS A 41 6.89 14.46 -4.52
C LYS A 41 7.00 13.24 -3.63
N LEU A 42 5.88 12.79 -3.06
CA LEU A 42 5.87 11.59 -2.22
C LEU A 42 6.21 10.32 -3.02
N THR A 43 5.72 10.21 -4.26
CA THR A 43 6.03 9.08 -5.15
C THR A 43 7.52 9.00 -5.46
N VAL A 44 8.14 10.14 -5.79
CA VAL A 44 9.58 10.22 -6.04
C VAL A 44 10.37 9.85 -4.77
N GLN A 45 10.04 10.45 -3.63
CA GLN A 45 10.71 10.17 -2.36
C GLN A 45 10.58 8.70 -1.95
N PHE A 46 9.39 8.11 -2.12
CA PHE A 46 9.15 6.70 -1.82
C PHE A 46 10.04 5.80 -2.66
N LYS A 47 10.14 6.05 -3.97
CA LYS A 47 10.98 5.30 -4.88
C LYS A 47 12.46 5.39 -4.48
N GLU A 48 12.94 6.59 -4.16
CA GLU A 48 14.32 6.80 -3.71
C GLU A 48 14.63 6.03 -2.43
N VAL A 49 13.78 6.14 -1.41
CA VAL A 49 13.94 5.41 -0.14
C VAL A 49 13.93 3.90 -0.38
N TYR A 50 13.00 3.41 -1.20
CA TYR A 50 12.90 1.99 -1.54
C TYR A 50 14.17 1.48 -2.22
N LEU A 51 14.67 2.20 -3.24
CA LEU A 51 15.89 1.85 -3.96
C LEU A 51 17.11 1.88 -3.03
N ASN A 52 17.22 2.89 -2.16
CA ASN A 52 18.31 2.97 -1.17
C ASN A 52 18.30 1.78 -0.22
N MET A 53 17.12 1.36 0.26
CA MET A 53 16.97 0.16 1.09
C MET A 53 17.34 -1.11 0.31
N PHE A 54 16.90 -1.23 -0.95
CA PHE A 54 17.26 -2.35 -1.82
C PHE A 54 18.78 -2.47 -2.02
N HIS A 55 19.45 -1.35 -2.26
CA HIS A 55 20.91 -1.28 -2.37
C HIS A 55 21.61 -1.64 -1.05
N ALA A 56 21.09 -1.16 0.08
CA ALA A 56 21.62 -1.50 1.39
C ALA A 56 21.53 -3.01 1.67
N LEU A 57 20.41 -3.65 1.33
CA LEU A 57 20.23 -5.11 1.46
C LEU A 57 21.22 -5.89 0.60
N GLN A 58 21.50 -5.43 -0.62
CA GLN A 58 22.53 -6.06 -1.46
C GLN A 58 23.92 -5.91 -0.85
N ASN A 59 24.30 -4.68 -0.44
CA ASN A 59 25.63 -4.39 0.12
C ASN A 59 25.90 -5.16 1.41
N THR A 60 24.86 -5.36 2.22
CA THR A 60 24.92 -6.14 3.47
C THR A 60 24.69 -7.64 3.27
N HIS A 61 24.58 -8.11 2.02
CA HIS A 61 24.35 -9.51 1.67
C HIS A 61 23.05 -10.11 2.25
N GLN A 62 22.07 -9.26 2.58
CA GLN A 62 20.76 -9.64 3.10
C GLN A 62 19.72 -9.89 2.00
N LEU A 63 20.04 -9.59 0.73
CA LEU A 63 19.21 -9.91 -0.42
C LEU A 63 19.33 -11.40 -0.80
N ILE A 64 18.87 -12.30 0.07
CA ILE A 64 19.11 -13.75 -0.04
C ILE A 64 18.40 -14.38 -1.25
N ARG A 65 17.12 -14.03 -1.47
CA ARG A 65 16.28 -14.70 -2.47
C ARG A 65 16.59 -14.31 -3.92
N PHE A 66 17.17 -13.13 -4.13
CA PHE A 66 17.33 -12.52 -5.46
C PHE A 66 18.76 -12.05 -5.75
N LYS A 67 19.74 -12.60 -5.04
CA LYS A 67 21.14 -12.17 -5.10
C LYS A 67 21.68 -12.12 -6.54
N ASP A 68 21.42 -13.17 -7.33
CA ASP A 68 21.92 -13.30 -8.70
C ASP A 68 21.13 -12.47 -9.73
N GLN A 69 20.00 -11.90 -9.31
CA GLN A 69 19.12 -11.08 -10.16
C GLN A 69 19.22 -9.59 -9.83
N TYR A 70 20.15 -9.19 -8.96
CA TYR A 70 20.26 -7.82 -8.47
C TYR A 70 20.32 -6.78 -9.59
N ILE A 71 21.15 -6.99 -10.62
CA ILE A 71 21.31 -6.04 -11.73
C ILE A 71 20.02 -5.93 -12.55
N THR A 72 19.36 -7.05 -12.85
CA THR A 72 18.09 -7.07 -13.57
C THR A 72 17.00 -6.35 -12.78
N LEU A 73 16.84 -6.69 -11.50
CA LEU A 73 15.86 -6.05 -10.61
C LEU A 73 16.14 -4.56 -10.41
N GLN A 74 17.41 -4.16 -10.30
CA GLN A 74 17.79 -2.76 -10.20
C GLN A 74 17.30 -1.97 -11.42
N ASN A 75 17.50 -2.51 -12.63
CA ASN A 75 17.04 -1.85 -13.86
C ASN A 75 15.51 -1.80 -13.93
N GLU A 76 14.82 -2.89 -13.62
CA GLU A 76 13.35 -2.91 -13.57
C GLU A 76 12.78 -1.92 -12.54
N LEU A 77 13.38 -1.83 -11.36
CA LEU A 77 12.95 -0.92 -10.28
C LEU A 77 13.23 0.55 -10.61
N LYS A 78 14.31 0.83 -11.37
CA LYS A 78 14.63 2.18 -11.86
C LYS A 78 13.54 2.71 -12.79
N ASP A 79 12.91 1.86 -13.59
CA ASP A 79 11.86 2.29 -14.52
C ASP A 79 10.44 2.11 -13.95
N LYS A 80 10.32 1.34 -12.86
CA LYS A 80 9.04 1.12 -12.16
C LYS A 80 8.41 2.45 -11.74
N VAL A 81 7.15 2.65 -12.14
CA VAL A 81 6.28 3.67 -11.57
C VAL A 81 5.64 3.09 -10.31
N PHE A 82 5.92 3.71 -9.16
CA PHE A 82 5.31 3.33 -7.89
C PHE A 82 3.92 3.95 -7.76
N ASN A 83 2.93 3.14 -7.41
CA ASN A 83 1.59 3.63 -7.14
C ASN A 83 1.51 4.10 -5.68
N VAL A 84 1.72 5.40 -5.48
CA VAL A 84 1.56 6.05 -4.18
C VAL A 84 0.31 6.90 -4.23
N ASN A 85 -0.48 6.87 -3.17
CA ASN A 85 -1.68 7.68 -3.04
C ASN A 85 -1.68 8.38 -1.69
N ILE A 86 -2.17 9.61 -1.66
CA ILE A 86 -2.40 10.40 -0.45
C ILE A 86 -3.84 10.91 -0.45
N GLN A 87 -4.46 10.92 0.73
CA GLN A 87 -5.82 11.45 0.91
C GLN A 87 -5.82 12.50 2.01
N PRO A 88 -6.75 13.48 1.97
CA PRO A 88 -6.97 14.40 3.07
C PRO A 88 -7.25 13.65 4.39
N PRO A 89 -7.04 14.31 5.55
CA PRO A 89 -7.34 13.71 6.84
C PRO A 89 -8.79 13.24 6.95
N PHE A 90 -8.99 12.21 7.77
CA PHE A 90 -10.32 11.77 8.18
C PHE A 90 -11.07 12.92 8.85
N GLN A 91 -12.38 13.00 8.60
CA GLN A 91 -13.21 14.09 9.13
C GLN A 91 -13.42 13.99 10.64
N ASN A 92 -13.43 12.77 11.18
CA ASN A 92 -13.63 12.52 12.61
C ASN A 92 -13.01 11.17 13.03
N PRO A 93 -12.90 10.90 14.35
CA PRO A 93 -12.33 9.65 14.86
C PRO A 93 -13.09 8.39 14.43
N ASP A 94 -14.42 8.45 14.27
CA ASP A 94 -15.22 7.29 13.87
C ASP A 94 -14.81 6.77 12.48
N HIS A 95 -14.49 7.67 11.55
CA HIS A 95 -13.98 7.30 10.24
C HIS A 95 -12.61 6.60 10.32
N VAL A 96 -11.75 7.00 11.27
CA VAL A 96 -10.47 6.33 11.53
C VAL A 96 -10.72 4.91 12.03
N ILE A 97 -11.64 4.73 12.98
CA ILE A 97 -12.01 3.43 13.53
C ILE A 97 -12.59 2.53 12.43
N GLN A 98 -13.52 3.02 11.61
CA GLN A 98 -14.08 2.27 10.49
C GLN A 98 -13.04 1.90 9.43
N TYR A 99 -12.08 2.78 9.17
CA TYR A 99 -10.97 2.48 8.27
C TYR A 99 -10.13 1.34 8.85
N LEU A 100 -9.68 1.45 10.10
CA LEU A 100 -8.85 0.44 10.76
C LEU A 100 -9.57 -0.91 10.92
N GLY A 101 -10.85 -0.89 11.29
CA GLY A 101 -11.69 -2.08 11.41
C GLY A 101 -11.75 -2.89 10.11
N ARG A 102 -11.83 -2.20 8.96
CA ARG A 102 -11.78 -2.84 7.64
C ARG A 102 -10.46 -3.51 7.30
N TYR A 103 -9.37 -3.22 8.01
CA TYR A 103 -8.08 -3.92 7.80
C TYR A 103 -7.84 -5.02 8.83
N SER A 104 -8.33 -4.87 10.06
CA SER A 104 -8.19 -5.91 11.08
C SER A 104 -9.21 -7.05 10.92
N HIS A 105 -10.41 -6.77 10.42
CA HIS A 105 -11.50 -7.76 10.30
C HIS A 105 -11.64 -8.33 8.89
N ARG A 106 -10.75 -7.97 7.96
CA ARG A 106 -10.82 -8.47 6.59
C ARG A 106 -10.30 -9.89 6.53
N VAL A 107 -11.18 -10.81 6.18
CA VAL A 107 -10.81 -12.19 5.85
C VAL A 107 -10.31 -12.27 4.40
N ALA A 108 -9.44 -13.26 4.12
CA ALA A 108 -8.86 -13.45 2.78
C ALA A 108 -9.93 -13.71 1.70
N ILE A 109 -10.96 -14.48 2.04
CA ILE A 109 -12.12 -14.78 1.20
C ILE A 109 -13.37 -14.59 2.07
N THR A 110 -14.31 -13.75 1.65
CA THR A 110 -15.58 -13.59 2.35
C THR A 110 -16.53 -14.72 2.00
N ASN A 111 -17.38 -15.16 2.94
CA ASN A 111 -18.35 -16.25 2.69
C ASN A 111 -19.25 -15.97 1.48
N SER A 112 -19.65 -14.72 1.26
CA SER A 112 -20.47 -14.29 0.13
C SER A 112 -19.83 -14.53 -1.25
N ARG A 113 -18.51 -14.76 -1.29
CA ARG A 113 -17.78 -15.03 -2.52
C ARG A 113 -17.65 -16.53 -2.79
N ILE A 114 -17.93 -17.41 -1.83
CA ILE A 114 -17.84 -18.87 -2.03
C ILE A 114 -19.05 -19.30 -2.87
N ILE A 115 -18.78 -20.00 -3.96
CA ILE A 115 -19.81 -20.50 -4.91
C ILE A 115 -20.02 -21.99 -4.69
N THR A 116 -18.93 -22.75 -4.63
CA THR A 116 -18.97 -24.19 -4.38
C THR A 116 -17.88 -24.58 -3.39
N LEU A 117 -18.18 -25.59 -2.59
CA LEU A 117 -17.29 -26.22 -1.64
C LEU A 117 -17.45 -27.74 -1.80
N SER A 118 -16.36 -28.42 -2.12
CA SER A 118 -16.26 -29.88 -2.15
C SER A 118 -15.09 -30.34 -1.28
N ASP A 119 -14.97 -31.65 -1.07
CA ASP A 119 -13.91 -32.24 -0.25
C ASP A 119 -12.49 -31.93 -0.78
N SER A 120 -12.34 -31.57 -2.06
CA SER A 120 -11.05 -31.32 -2.70
C SER A 120 -10.91 -29.92 -3.32
N GLN A 121 -11.98 -29.12 -3.39
CA GLN A 121 -11.96 -27.85 -4.11
C GLN A 121 -12.90 -26.81 -3.50
N VAL A 122 -12.49 -25.54 -3.60
CA VAL A 122 -13.34 -24.37 -3.34
C VAL A 122 -13.33 -23.50 -4.58
N SER A 123 -14.50 -23.10 -5.08
CA SER A 123 -14.64 -22.07 -6.11
C SER A 123 -15.24 -20.82 -5.52
N PHE A 124 -14.74 -19.64 -5.91
CA PHE A 124 -15.20 -18.37 -5.39
C PHE A 124 -15.22 -17.30 -6.48
N SER A 125 -16.18 -16.37 -6.43
CA SER A 125 -16.20 -15.26 -7.36
C SER A 125 -15.14 -14.22 -7.01
N TYR A 126 -14.62 -13.51 -8.01
CA TYR A 126 -13.80 -12.32 -7.83
C TYR A 126 -14.15 -11.25 -8.84
N LEU A 127 -14.01 -9.98 -8.44
CA LEU A 127 -14.08 -8.85 -9.37
C LEU A 127 -12.77 -8.74 -10.14
N ASP A 128 -12.83 -8.86 -11.47
CA ASP A 128 -11.73 -8.51 -12.35
C ASP A 128 -11.70 -7.00 -12.55
N TYR A 129 -10.70 -6.33 -11.99
CA TYR A 129 -10.55 -4.88 -12.08
C TYR A 129 -10.19 -4.38 -13.47
N ARG A 130 -9.78 -5.25 -14.40
CA ARG A 130 -9.44 -4.86 -15.78
C ARG A 130 -10.69 -4.52 -16.59
N ASP A 131 -11.75 -5.31 -16.44
CA ASP A 131 -13.03 -5.14 -17.17
C ASP A 131 -14.23 -4.88 -16.26
N LYS A 132 -14.01 -4.78 -14.94
CA LYS A 132 -15.01 -4.56 -13.88
C LYS A 132 -16.13 -5.61 -13.87
N LYS A 133 -15.84 -6.84 -14.31
CA LYS A 133 -16.80 -7.96 -14.29
C LYS A 133 -16.51 -8.94 -13.17
N GLU A 134 -17.56 -9.55 -12.64
CA GLU A 134 -17.45 -10.67 -11.72
C GLU A 134 -17.11 -11.95 -12.51
N LYS A 135 -16.10 -12.69 -12.05
CA LYS A 135 -15.57 -13.91 -12.66
C LYS A 135 -15.43 -15.01 -11.62
N LEU A 136 -15.30 -16.24 -12.08
CA LEU A 136 -15.01 -17.45 -11.29
C LEU A 136 -13.50 -17.63 -11.14
#